data_AF-X1TZ38-F1
#
_entry.id   AF-X1TZ38-F1
#
_cell.length_a   1.000
_cell.length_b   1.000
_cell.length_c   1.000
_cell.angle_alpha   90.00
_cell.angle_beta   90.00
_cell.angle_gamma   90.00
#
_symmetry.space_group_name_H-M   'P 1'
#
loop_
_entity.id
_entity.type
_entity.pdbx_description
1 polymer ?
#
loop_
_entity_poly.entity_id
_entity_poly.type
_entity_poly.pdbx_seq_one_letter_code
_entity_poly.pdbx_strand_id
1 'polypeptide(L)'
;MQICPMAYIVITFPLEVRPMMRDPQVLALLRKKARRLLRKRGYRMVFTRWHYFGEHGEKYHPHLNILCDGGWLPEEQLAELKDSIRRKLLPRSIAKGHR
;
A
#
# COMPACT_ATOMS: atom_id res chain seq x y z
N MET A 1 22.52 18.54 7.94
CA MET A 1 21.93 17.37 7.28
C MET A 1 20.50 17.73 6.88
N GLN A 2 20.25 17.96 5.59
CA GLN A 2 18.93 18.30 5.08
C GLN A 2 18.17 16.99 4.81
N ILE A 3 16.94 16.87 5.31
CA ILE A 3 16.08 15.72 5.01
C ILE A 3 15.71 15.81 3.52
N CYS A 4 16.11 14.81 2.72
CA CYS A 4 15.65 14.70 1.34
C CYS A 4 14.12 14.55 1.30
N PRO A 5 13.44 14.97 0.21
CA PRO A 5 12.00 14.78 0.09
C PRO A 5 11.61 13.32 0.33
N MET A 6 10.62 13.12 1.18
CA MET A 6 10.07 11.82 1.53
C MET A 6 8.61 11.75 1.07
N ALA A 7 8.24 10.63 0.47
CA ALA A 7 6.87 10.32 0.11
C ALA A 7 6.22 9.48 1.20
N TYR A 8 4.96 9.77 1.48
CA TYR A 8 4.13 9.00 2.41
C TYR A 8 2.91 8.44 1.67
N ILE A 9 2.87 7.11 1.54
CA ILE A 9 1.81 6.40 0.82
C ILE A 9 0.97 5.64 1.85
N VAL A 10 -0.33 5.89 1.85
CA VAL A 10 -1.30 5.14 2.66
C VAL A 10 -2.13 4.26 1.72
N ILE A 11 -2.04 2.95 1.91
CA ILE A 11 -2.86 1.99 1.16
C ILE A 11 -4.02 1.55 2.04
N THR A 12 -5.22 1.97 1.63
CA THR A 12 -6.49 1.52 2.21
C THR A 12 -7.07 0.42 1.33
N PHE A 13 -7.51 -0.67 1.97
CA PHE A 13 -7.99 -1.85 1.26
C PHE A 13 -9.53 -1.84 1.11
N PRO A 14 -10.07 -2.36 -0.01
CA PRO A 14 -11.52 -2.56 -0.19
C PRO A 14 -12.11 -3.46 0.91
N LEU A 15 -13.39 -3.28 1.25
CA LEU A 15 -14.03 -4.00 2.37
C LEU A 15 -14.00 -5.52 2.17
N GLU A 16 -14.13 -5.97 0.92
CA GLU A 16 -14.24 -7.37 0.50
C GLU A 16 -12.96 -8.17 0.81
N VAL A 17 -11.79 -7.51 0.89
CA VAL A 17 -10.51 -8.19 1.16
C VAL A 17 -10.08 -8.11 2.62
N ARG A 18 -10.67 -7.21 3.42
CA ARG A 18 -10.25 -6.98 4.81
C ARG A 18 -10.40 -8.19 5.73
N PRO A 19 -11.40 -9.08 5.59
CA PRO A 19 -11.48 -10.29 6.42
C PRO A 19 -10.21 -11.16 6.34
N MET A 20 -9.62 -11.29 5.15
CA MET A 20 -8.38 -12.06 4.94
C MET A 20 -7.17 -11.43 5.62
N MET A 21 -7.21 -10.11 5.84
CA MET A 21 -6.12 -9.35 6.42
C MET A 21 -6.05 -9.47 7.95
N ARG A 22 -6.92 -10.27 8.58
CA ARG A 22 -6.77 -10.66 9.99
C ARG A 22 -5.67 -11.70 10.20
N ASP A 23 -5.29 -12.41 9.15
CA ASP A 23 -4.18 -13.36 9.17
C ASP A 23 -2.83 -12.61 9.09
N PRO A 24 -1.96 -12.74 10.12
CA PRO A 24 -0.61 -12.16 10.11
C PRO A 24 0.24 -12.56 8.89
N GLN A 25 0.04 -13.76 8.34
CA GLN A 25 0.77 -14.23 7.15
C GLN A 25 0.34 -13.45 5.90
N VAL A 26 -0.95 -13.16 5.75
CA VAL A 26 -1.49 -12.31 4.67
C VAL A 26 -0.92 -10.89 4.80
N LEU A 27 -0.92 -10.32 6.00
CA LEU A 27 -0.34 -9.00 6.27
C LEU A 27 1.16 -8.95 5.93
N ALA A 28 1.92 -9.98 6.32
CA ALA A 28 3.34 -10.08 6.00
C ALA A 28 3.58 -10.21 4.47
N LEU A 29 2.76 -11.00 3.78
CA LEU A 29 2.81 -11.18 2.34
C LEU A 29 2.52 -9.88 1.59
N LEU A 30 1.44 -9.17 1.93
CA LEU A 30 1.06 -7.90 1.31
C LEU A 30 2.16 -6.84 1.51
N ARG A 31 2.70 -6.73 2.73
CA ARG A 31 3.85 -5.87 3.03
C ARG A 31 5.07 -6.20 2.17
N LYS A 32 5.39 -7.50 2.02
CA LYS A 32 6.51 -7.96 1.17
C LYS A 32 6.28 -7.61 -0.30
N LYS A 33 5.06 -7.82 -0.81
CA LYS A 33 4.68 -7.49 -2.19
C LYS A 33 4.80 -5.98 -2.47
N ALA A 34 4.31 -5.13 -1.57
CA ALA A 34 4.39 -3.67 -1.69
C ALA A 34 5.85 -3.19 -1.71
N ARG A 35 6.68 -3.65 -0.76
CA ARG A 35 8.10 -3.29 -0.72
C ARG A 35 8.85 -3.70 -1.99
N ARG A 36 8.61 -4.92 -2.48
CA ARG A 36 9.26 -5.40 -3.72
C ARG A 36 8.81 -4.59 -4.94
N LEU A 37 7.54 -4.20 -5.01
CA LEU A 37 7.02 -3.37 -6.09
C LEU A 37 7.71 -2.00 -6.12
N LEU A 38 7.81 -1.32 -4.97
CA LEU A 38 8.43 0.00 -4.87
C LEU A 38 9.94 -0.09 -5.15
N ARG A 39 10.64 -1.08 -4.58
CA ARG A 39 12.06 -1.27 -4.90
C ARG A 39 12.33 -1.51 -6.39
N LYS A 40 11.46 -2.27 -7.07
CA LYS A 40 11.57 -2.49 -8.53
C LYS A 40 11.40 -1.18 -9.32
N ARG A 41 10.71 -0.19 -8.77
CA ARG A 41 10.52 1.14 -9.36
C ARG A 41 11.65 2.13 -9.06
N GLY A 42 12.65 1.74 -8.29
CA GLY A 42 13.81 2.59 -7.96
C GLY A 42 13.78 3.22 -6.57
N TYR A 43 12.70 3.04 -5.79
CA TYR A 43 12.64 3.49 -4.40
C TYR A 43 13.66 2.72 -3.55
N ARG A 44 14.61 3.42 -2.93
CA ARG A 44 15.70 2.82 -2.15
C ARG A 44 15.31 2.61 -0.69
N MET A 45 14.67 3.62 -0.09
CA MET A 45 14.18 3.61 1.28
C MET A 45 12.71 3.25 1.27
N VAL A 46 12.32 2.11 1.83
CA VAL A 46 10.91 1.71 1.88
C VAL A 46 10.61 1.12 3.25
N PHE A 47 10.11 1.98 4.14
CA PHE A 47 9.66 1.62 5.48
C PHE A 47 8.15 1.40 5.46
N THR A 48 7.67 0.39 6.17
CA THR A 48 6.26 -0.02 6.14
C THR A 48 5.76 -0.28 7.53
N ARG A 49 4.57 0.23 7.87
CA ARG A 49 3.89 -0.02 9.14
C ARG A 49 2.43 -0.32 8.88
N TRP A 50 1.91 -1.38 9.49
CA TRP A 50 0.48 -1.58 9.55
C TRP A 50 -0.12 -0.65 10.61
N HIS A 51 -1.16 0.07 10.23
CA HIS A 51 -1.97 0.88 11.13
C HIS A 51 -3.38 0.32 11.12
N TYR A 52 -3.93 0.08 12.30
CA TYR A 52 -5.26 -0.48 12.46
C TYR A 52 -6.13 0.60 13.09
N PHE A 53 -7.16 1.03 12.36
CA PHE A 53 -8.18 1.91 12.92
C PHE A 53 -9.32 1.04 13.47
N GLY A 54 -9.79 1.34 14.68
CA GLY A 54 -10.94 0.68 15.29
C GLY A 54 -10.63 -0.43 16.29
N GLU A 55 -9.68 -0.23 17.22
CA GLU A 55 -9.44 -1.14 18.35
C GLU A 55 -10.73 -1.42 19.18
N HIS A 56 -11.74 -0.54 19.06
CA HIS A 56 -13.07 -0.64 19.68
C HIS A 56 -14.25 -0.45 18.68
N GLY A 57 -14.00 -0.50 17.37
CA GLY A 57 -15.05 -0.29 16.35
C GLY A 57 -15.49 -1.60 15.69
N GLU A 58 -16.77 -1.72 15.33
CA GLU A 58 -17.35 -2.92 14.69
C GLU A 58 -16.65 -3.34 13.38
N LYS A 59 -15.89 -2.42 12.76
CA LYS A 59 -15.24 -2.63 11.47
C LYS A 59 -13.72 -2.66 11.60
N TYR A 60 -13.12 -3.73 11.08
CA TYR A 60 -11.67 -3.88 10.93
C TYR A 60 -11.17 -3.06 9.73
N HIS A 61 -10.33 -2.05 9.95
CA HIS A 61 -9.81 -1.15 8.92
C HIS A 61 -8.26 -1.15 8.91
N PRO A 62 -7.62 -2.13 8.25
CA PRO A 62 -6.17 -2.16 8.13
C PRO A 62 -5.69 -1.20 7.03
N HIS A 63 -4.72 -0.36 7.38
CA HIS A 63 -3.99 0.52 6.47
C HIS A 63 -2.52 0.12 6.43
N LEU A 64 -1.95 0.01 5.22
CA LEU A 64 -0.50 -0.14 5.06
C LEU A 64 0.10 1.23 4.79
N ASN A 65 0.75 1.78 5.81
CA ASN A 65 1.48 3.04 5.70
C ASN A 65 2.90 2.75 5.22
N ILE A 66 3.35 3.51 4.23
CA ILE A 66 4.67 3.36 3.61
C ILE A 66 5.34 4.73 3.60
N LEU A 67 6.53 4.80 4.19
CA LEU A 67 7.41 5.95 4.11
C LEU A 67 8.57 5.59 3.18
N CYS A 68 8.75 6.35 2.10
CA CYS A 68 9.81 6.10 1.13
C CYS A 68 10.51 7.36 0.66
N ASP A 69 11.68 7.20 0.06
CA ASP A 69 12.33 8.27 -0.71
C ASP A 69 11.40 8.73 -1.84
N GLY A 70 11.37 10.01 -2.17
CA GLY A 70 10.58 10.51 -3.28
C GLY A 70 9.92 11.85 -2.99
N GLY A 71 9.70 12.61 -4.06
CA GLY A 71 9.01 13.90 -4.01
C GLY A 71 7.61 13.82 -4.59
N TRP A 72 7.12 14.99 -5.00
CA TRP A 72 5.88 15.11 -5.75
C TRP A 72 5.90 14.26 -7.02
N LEU A 73 4.80 13.57 -7.30
CA LEU A 73 4.61 12.82 -8.54
C LEU A 73 3.63 13.55 -9.45
N PRO A 74 3.92 13.69 -10.76
CA PRO A 74 2.93 14.07 -11.75
C PRO A 74 1.72 13.12 -11.73
N GLU A 75 0.55 13.62 -12.12
CA GLU A 75 -0.71 12.89 -12.02
C GLU A 75 -0.69 11.54 -12.74
N GLU A 76 -0.13 11.49 -13.94
CA GLU A 76 0.03 10.26 -14.72
C GLU A 76 0.89 9.22 -13.98
N GLN A 77 2.04 9.63 -13.45
CA GLN A 77 2.93 8.74 -12.68
C GLN A 77 2.26 8.25 -11.39
N LEU A 78 1.48 9.11 -10.74
CA LEU A 78 0.69 8.74 -9.56
C LEU A 78 -0.40 7.73 -9.92
N ALA A 79 -1.09 7.90 -11.05
CA ALA A 79 -2.09 6.95 -11.54
C ALA A 79 -1.46 5.58 -11.86
N GLU A 80 -0.33 5.55 -12.56
CA GLU A 80 0.40 4.32 -12.85
C GLU A 80 0.86 3.58 -11.58
N LEU A 81 1.32 4.33 -10.58
CA LEU A 81 1.72 3.80 -9.29
C LEU A 81 0.51 3.16 -8.58
N LYS A 82 -0.62 3.89 -8.50
CA LYS A 82 -1.88 3.40 -7.92
C LYS A 82 -2.34 2.11 -8.61
N ASP A 83 -2.35 2.07 -9.93
CA ASP A 83 -2.77 0.90 -10.70
C ASP A 83 -1.84 -0.30 -10.50
N SER A 84 -0.55 -0.04 -10.35
CA SER A 84 0.42 -1.10 -10.12
C SER A 84 0.33 -1.67 -8.71
N ILE A 85 0.06 -0.82 -7.71
CA ILE A 85 -0.24 -1.25 -6.35
C ILE A 85 -1.53 -2.09 -6.36
N ARG A 86 -2.60 -1.60 -6.99
CA ARG A 86 -3.89 -2.29 -7.11
C ARG A 86 -3.71 -3.69 -7.68
N ARG A 87 -3.07 -3.80 -8.85
CA ARG A 87 -2.83 -5.09 -9.53
C ARG A 87 -1.92 -6.03 -8.75
N LYS A 88 -1.00 -5.49 -7.93
CA LYS A 88 -0.04 -6.32 -7.19
C LYS A 88 -0.60 -6.86 -5.88
N LEU A 89 -1.43 -6.06 -5.20
CA LEU A 89 -1.90 -6.37 -3.86
C LEU A 89 -3.28 -7.00 -3.84
N LEU A 90 -4.15 -6.71 -4.82
CA LEU A 90 -5.50 -7.25 -4.85
C LEU A 90 -5.60 -8.52 -5.73
N PRO A 91 -6.54 -9.43 -5.41
CA PRO A 91 -6.92 -10.52 -6.32
C PRO A 91 -7.35 -9.98 -7.69
N ARG A 92 -7.11 -10.75 -8.76
CA ARG A 92 -7.45 -10.33 -10.14
C ARG A 92 -8.94 -10.02 -10.33
N SER A 93 -9.83 -10.70 -9.62
CA SER A 93 -11.27 -10.46 -9.65
C SER A 93 -11.64 -9.06 -9.14
N ILE A 94 -10.90 -8.52 -8.18
CA ILE A 94 -11.13 -7.21 -7.56
C ILE A 94 -10.27 -6.13 -8.22
N ALA A 95 -9.11 -6.50 -8.76
CA ALA A 95 -8.18 -5.56 -9.38
C ALA A 95 -8.64 -5.01 -10.75
N LYS A 96 -9.70 -5.58 -11.35
CA LYS A 96 -10.40 -4.99 -12.49
C LYS A 96 -11.12 -3.75 -11.99
N GLY A 97 -10.51 -2.58 -12.16
CA GLY A 97 -11.23 -1.31 -11.97
C GLY A 97 -12.46 -1.31 -12.88
N HIS A 98 -13.57 -0.76 -12.38
CA HIS A 98 -14.68 -0.37 -13.24
C HIS A 98 -14.09 0.47 -14.37
N ARG A 99 -14.15 -0.07 -15.59
CA ARG A 99 -13.95 0.70 -16.80
C ARG A 99 -15.12 1.64 -16.98
#